data_AF-V6JNR0-F1
#
_entry.id   AF-V6JNR0-F1
#
_cell.length_a   1.000
_cell.length_b   1.000
_cell.length_c   1.000
_cell.angle_alpha   90.00
_cell.angle_beta   90.00
_cell.angle_gamma   90.00
#
_symmetry.space_group_name_H-M   'P 1'
#
loop_
_entity.id
_entity.type
_entity.pdbx_description
1 polymer ?
#
loop_
_entity_poly.entity_id
_entity_poly.type
_entity_poly.pdbx_seq_one_letter_code
_entity_poly.pdbx_strand_id
1 'polypeptide(L)'
;MANELNHIIVHCRNRRESAAFLADLMAASAPVEWSRFTQVTTSNGVGIDFADDLVPHADINESHLAFLVTEEEFDGILARLKKDSIPFWPNPAKSVEGEINHDFGGRGLYTLDPGGTIMIEFITTPYGDIPSHRTTPASYTSDNTAHE
;
A
#
# COMPACT_ATOMS: atom_id res chain seq x y z
N MET A 1 -2.01 -26.93 -4.26
CA MET A 1 -3.10 -26.73 -3.28
C MET A 1 -3.61 -25.32 -3.50
N ALA A 2 -4.88 -25.14 -3.86
CA ALA A 2 -5.42 -23.80 -4.12
C ALA A 2 -6.11 -23.31 -2.85
N ASN A 3 -5.30 -22.78 -1.92
CA ASN A 3 -5.81 -21.94 -0.83
C ASN A 3 -5.58 -20.50 -1.29
N GLU A 4 -6.65 -19.74 -1.49
CA GLU A 4 -6.61 -18.37 -1.99
C GLU A 4 -7.08 -17.42 -0.89
N LEU A 5 -6.45 -16.24 -0.84
CA LEU A 5 -6.96 -15.15 -0.02
C LEU A 5 -8.24 -14.64 -0.69
N ASN A 6 -9.40 -14.78 -0.04
CA ASN A 6 -10.66 -14.32 -0.61
C ASN A 6 -10.96 -12.86 -0.22
N HIS A 7 -10.80 -12.52 1.05
CA HIS A 7 -10.98 -11.16 1.54
C HIS A 7 -10.21 -10.94 2.85
N ILE A 8 -9.99 -9.67 3.18
CA ILE A 8 -9.39 -9.21 4.44
C ILE A 8 -10.20 -8.04 5.00
N ILE A 9 -10.29 -7.95 6.33
CA ILE A 9 -10.84 -6.77 7.01
C ILE A 9 -9.70 -5.82 7.33
N VAL A 10 -9.88 -4.54 7.02
CA VAL A 10 -8.93 -3.47 7.34
C VAL A 10 -9.61 -2.44 8.24
N HIS A 11 -9.05 -2.24 9.43
CA HIS A 11 -9.53 -1.24 10.37
C HIS A 11 -9.07 0.15 9.95
N CYS A 12 -9.99 1.10 9.94
CA CYS A 12 -9.75 2.47 9.53
C CYS A 12 -10.63 3.43 10.33
N ARG A 13 -10.43 4.74 10.15
CA ARG A 13 -11.23 5.76 10.86
C ARG A 13 -12.57 6.06 10.21
N ASN A 14 -12.68 5.84 8.90
CA ASN A 14 -13.92 6.02 8.14
C ASN A 14 -13.89 5.08 6.93
N ARG A 15 -14.73 4.04 6.96
CA ARG A 15 -14.68 2.98 5.95
C ARG A 15 -15.03 3.45 4.55
N ARG A 16 -15.89 4.47 4.42
CA ARG A 16 -16.31 4.99 3.12
C ARG A 16 -15.25 5.87 2.50
N GLU A 17 -14.61 6.73 3.31
CA GLU A 17 -13.52 7.60 2.84
C GLU A 17 -12.31 6.78 2.40
N SER A 18 -11.86 5.82 3.23
CA SER A 18 -10.69 4.99 2.89
C SER A 18 -10.96 4.10 1.66
N ALA A 19 -12.17 3.52 1.55
CA ALA A 19 -12.54 2.71 0.39
C ALA A 19 -12.67 3.54 -0.89
N ALA A 20 -13.34 4.70 -0.84
CA ALA A 20 -13.49 5.57 -2.00
C ALA A 20 -12.14 6.12 -2.47
N PHE A 21 -11.27 6.49 -1.52
CA PHE A 21 -9.91 6.92 -1.82
C PHE A 21 -9.11 5.86 -2.56
N LEU A 22 -9.07 4.62 -2.03
CA LEU A 22 -8.34 3.53 -2.67
C LEU A 22 -8.91 3.22 -4.07
N ALA A 23 -10.24 3.19 -4.22
CA ALA A 23 -10.89 2.95 -5.50
C ALA A 23 -10.58 4.04 -6.53
N ASP A 24 -10.58 5.32 -6.12
CA ASP A 24 -10.25 6.43 -7.02
C ASP A 24 -8.79 6.38 -7.49
N LEU A 25 -7.84 6.14 -6.57
CA LEU A 25 -6.42 6.01 -6.93
C LEU A 25 -6.21 4.92 -7.98
N MET A 26 -6.78 3.73 -7.76
CA MET A 26 -6.67 2.58 -8.67
C MET A 26 -7.55 2.70 -9.92
N ALA A 27 -8.37 3.75 -10.06
CA ALA A 27 -9.41 3.83 -11.07
C ALA A 27 -10.33 2.59 -11.11
N ALA A 28 -10.58 2.00 -9.94
CA ALA A 28 -11.38 0.81 -9.78
C ALA A 28 -12.88 1.10 -9.82
N SER A 29 -13.68 0.03 -9.81
CA SER A 29 -15.13 0.17 -9.62
C SER A 29 -15.45 0.79 -8.26
N ALA A 30 -16.60 1.47 -8.19
CA ALA A 30 -17.06 2.08 -6.94
C ALA A 30 -17.15 1.03 -5.81
N PRO A 31 -16.75 1.39 -4.57
CA PRO A 31 -16.84 0.48 -3.44
C PRO A 31 -18.29 0.03 -3.18
N VAL A 32 -18.45 -1.19 -2.70
CA VAL A 32 -19.77 -1.78 -2.40
C VAL A 32 -20.00 -1.83 -0.90
N GLU A 33 -21.17 -1.36 -0.45
CA GLU A 33 -21.58 -1.49 0.95
C GLU A 33 -22.02 -2.94 1.24
N TRP A 34 -21.31 -3.60 2.15
CA TRP A 34 -21.58 -4.96 2.60
C TRP A 34 -21.79 -4.97 4.11
N SER A 35 -23.06 -4.87 4.53
CA SER A 35 -23.42 -4.77 5.95
C SER A 35 -22.71 -3.59 6.65
N ARG A 36 -21.70 -3.89 7.47
CA ARG A 36 -20.90 -2.89 8.21
C ARG A 36 -19.55 -2.60 7.54
N PHE A 37 -19.31 -3.17 6.37
CA PHE A 37 -18.10 -3.01 5.57
C PHE A 37 -18.37 -2.18 4.33
N THR A 38 -17.35 -1.47 3.87
CA THR A 38 -17.31 -0.90 2.52
C THR A 38 -16.19 -1.60 1.78
N GLN A 39 -16.52 -2.40 0.77
CA GLN A 39 -15.57 -3.30 0.11
C GLN A 39 -15.02 -2.70 -1.19
N VAL A 40 -13.71 -2.86 -1.39
CA VAL A 40 -13.05 -2.70 -2.70
C VAL A 40 -12.53 -4.07 -3.14
N THR A 41 -12.88 -4.52 -4.35
CA THR A 41 -12.37 -5.78 -4.91
C THR A 41 -11.22 -5.51 -5.85
N THR A 42 -10.09 -6.17 -5.62
CA THR A 42 -8.90 -6.07 -6.49
C THR A 42 -9.06 -6.88 -7.77
N SER A 43 -8.21 -6.65 -8.77
CA SER A 43 -8.24 -7.35 -10.06
C SER A 43 -7.97 -8.86 -9.95
N ASN A 44 -7.26 -9.30 -8.90
CA ASN A 44 -7.04 -10.71 -8.57
C ASN A 44 -8.13 -11.31 -7.66
N GLY A 45 -9.26 -10.61 -7.47
CA GLY A 45 -10.44 -11.14 -6.79
C GLY A 45 -10.42 -11.08 -5.26
N VAL A 46 -9.42 -10.42 -4.66
CA VAL A 46 -9.35 -10.23 -3.20
C VAL A 46 -10.27 -9.07 -2.80
N GLY A 47 -11.16 -9.29 -1.85
CA GLY A 47 -11.96 -8.24 -1.21
C GLY A 47 -11.18 -7.54 -0.09
N ILE A 48 -11.18 -6.21 -0.09
CA ILE A 48 -10.69 -5.39 1.02
C ILE A 48 -11.90 -4.77 1.70
N ASP A 49 -12.25 -5.30 2.86
CA ASP A 49 -13.41 -4.91 3.66
C ASP A 49 -13.00 -3.85 4.68
N PHE A 50 -13.24 -2.58 4.36
CA PHE A 50 -12.95 -1.48 5.29
C PHE A 50 -13.99 -1.46 6.41
N ALA A 51 -13.52 -1.35 7.66
CA ALA A 51 -14.34 -1.28 8.86
C ALA A 51 -13.89 -0.15 9.78
N ASP A 52 -14.83 0.61 10.32
CA ASP A 52 -14.60 1.76 11.20
C ASP A 52 -15.26 1.64 12.58
N ASP A 53 -15.88 0.50 12.88
CA ASP A 53 -16.67 0.28 14.10
C ASP A 53 -16.32 -1.03 14.84
N LEU A 54 -15.30 -1.77 14.36
CA LEU A 54 -14.88 -3.04 14.94
C LEU A 54 -13.91 -2.90 16.11
N VAL A 55 -13.12 -1.83 16.13
CA VAL A 55 -12.13 -1.52 17.16
C VAL A 55 -12.19 -0.03 17.49
N PRO A 56 -11.89 0.39 18.73
CA PRO A 56 -11.76 1.80 19.06
C PRO A 56 -10.68 2.48 18.21
N HIS A 57 -10.89 3.73 17.80
CA HIS A 57 -9.93 4.46 16.93
C HIS A 57 -8.53 4.57 17.52
N ALA A 58 -8.40 4.58 18.86
CA ALA A 58 -7.11 4.64 19.55
C ALA A 58 -6.31 3.33 19.48
N ASP A 59 -6.99 2.21 19.18
CA ASP A 59 -6.41 0.87 19.16
C ASP A 59 -6.14 0.38 17.72
N ILE A 60 -6.40 1.22 16.71
CA ILE A 60 -6.12 0.89 15.31
C ILE A 60 -4.60 0.88 15.10
N ASN A 61 -4.06 -0.29 14.73
CA ASN A 61 -2.71 -0.41 14.24
C ASN A 61 -2.65 -0.07 12.74
N GLU A 62 -1.57 0.60 12.32
CA GLU A 62 -1.34 0.89 10.90
C GLU A 62 -1.29 -0.41 10.10
N SER A 63 -2.12 -0.51 9.05
CA SER A 63 -2.09 -1.61 8.09
C SER A 63 -1.23 -1.24 6.89
N HIS A 64 -0.59 -2.22 6.24
CA HIS A 64 0.16 -2.02 5.00
C HIS A 64 -0.47 -2.84 3.87
N LEU A 65 -0.89 -2.17 2.80
CA LEU A 65 -1.46 -2.79 1.60
C LEU A 65 -0.60 -2.42 0.40
N ALA A 66 0.04 -3.41 -0.21
CA ALA A 66 0.85 -3.24 -1.41
C ALA A 66 0.14 -3.81 -2.64
N PHE A 67 0.08 -3.02 -3.70
CA PHE A 67 -0.56 -3.36 -4.96
C PHE A 67 0.49 -3.42 -6.06
N LEU A 68 0.54 -4.57 -6.74
CA LEU A 68 1.26 -4.70 -8.01
C LEU A 68 0.36 -4.13 -9.11
N VAL A 69 0.87 -3.13 -9.83
CA VAL A 69 0.15 -2.42 -10.89
C VAL A 69 1.00 -2.38 -12.16
N THR A 70 0.35 -2.15 -13.30
CA THR A 70 1.05 -1.88 -14.56
C THR A 70 1.69 -0.48 -14.53
N GLU A 71 2.62 -0.23 -15.46
CA GLU A 71 3.25 1.09 -15.62
C GLU A 71 2.21 2.20 -15.94
N GLU A 72 1.19 1.87 -16.75
CA GLU A 72 0.10 2.81 -17.09
C GLU A 72 -0.77 3.14 -15.87
N GLU A 73 -1.15 2.12 -15.09
CA GLU A 73 -1.89 2.32 -13.83
C GLU A 73 -1.08 3.16 -12.85
N PHE A 74 0.22 2.89 -12.72
CA PHE A 74 1.13 3.67 -11.86
C PHE A 74 1.17 5.15 -12.25
N ASP A 75 1.24 5.45 -13.55
CA ASP A 75 1.18 6.84 -14.04
C ASP A 75 -0.14 7.52 -13.68
N GLY A 76 -1.26 6.81 -13.82
CA GLY A 76 -2.58 7.29 -13.42
C GLY A 76 -2.67 7.58 -11.92
N ILE A 77 -2.20 6.66 -11.09
CA ILE A 77 -2.16 6.81 -9.62
C ILE A 77 -1.32 8.03 -9.24
N LEU A 78 -0.09 8.13 -9.76
CA LEU A 78 0.81 9.24 -9.48
C LEU A 78 0.23 10.58 -9.94
N ALA A 79 -0.47 10.61 -11.08
CA ALA A 79 -1.14 11.80 -11.57
C ALA A 79 -2.27 12.25 -10.64
N ARG A 80 -3.10 11.33 -10.12
CA ARG A 80 -4.17 11.65 -9.15
C ARG A 80 -3.60 12.18 -7.83
N LEU A 81 -2.59 11.50 -7.28
CA LEU A 81 -1.91 11.94 -6.06
C LEU A 81 -1.38 13.38 -6.19
N LYS A 82 -0.69 13.68 -7.30
CA LYS A 82 -0.17 15.03 -7.57
C LYS A 82 -1.28 16.05 -7.78
N LYS A 83 -2.30 15.70 -8.56
CA LYS A 83 -3.44 16.60 -8.87
C LYS A 83 -4.16 17.04 -7.60
N ASP A 84 -4.38 16.10 -6.69
CA ASP A 84 -5.14 16.34 -5.46
C ASP A 84 -4.24 16.69 -4.26
N SER A 85 -2.94 16.93 -4.50
CA SER A 85 -1.94 17.31 -3.50
C SER A 85 -1.86 16.33 -2.32
N ILE A 86 -2.01 15.03 -2.62
CA ILE A 86 -1.89 13.96 -1.63
C ILE A 86 -0.40 13.62 -1.46
N PRO A 87 0.14 13.64 -0.23
CA PRO A 87 1.52 13.27 0.04
C PRO A 87 1.84 11.83 -0.37
N PHE A 88 3.02 11.62 -0.95
CA PHE A 88 3.54 10.29 -1.23
C PHE A 88 5.06 10.27 -1.05
N TRP A 89 5.64 9.08 -0.87
CA TRP A 89 7.04 8.89 -0.52
C TRP A 89 7.66 7.71 -1.25
N PRO A 90 9.00 7.65 -1.36
CA PRO A 90 9.69 6.53 -2.01
C PRO A 90 9.88 5.32 -1.09
N ASN A 91 9.59 5.42 0.21
CA ASN A 91 9.81 4.36 1.20
C ASN A 91 8.80 4.45 2.37
N PRO A 92 8.60 3.36 3.14
CA PRO A 92 7.65 3.33 4.25
C PRO A 92 8.02 4.24 5.43
N ALA A 93 9.29 4.64 5.52
CA ALA A 93 9.80 5.61 6.50
C ALA A 93 9.45 7.06 6.16
N LYS A 94 8.78 7.31 5.01
CA LYS A 94 8.24 8.61 4.60
C LYS A 94 9.31 9.71 4.47
N SER A 95 10.49 9.36 3.92
CA SER A 95 11.67 10.23 4.01
C SER A 95 11.57 11.55 3.22
N VAL A 96 11.36 11.47 1.90
CA VAL A 96 11.31 12.63 0.99
C VAL A 96 9.97 12.62 0.29
N GLU A 97 9.11 13.56 0.67
CA GLU A 97 7.78 13.69 0.07
C GLU A 97 7.90 14.08 -1.41
N GLY A 98 7.07 13.48 -2.25
CA GLY A 98 7.01 13.76 -3.69
C GLY A 98 7.96 12.93 -4.54
N GLU A 99 8.74 12.03 -3.95
CA GLU A 99 9.65 11.12 -4.66
C GLU A 99 9.10 9.69 -4.77
N ILE A 100 9.51 8.99 -5.83
CA ILE A 100 9.24 7.57 -6.05
C ILE A 100 10.53 6.75 -5.94
N ASN A 101 10.43 5.47 -5.67
CA ASN A 101 11.52 4.52 -5.81
C ASN A 101 11.54 3.87 -7.20
N HIS A 102 12.65 3.18 -7.49
CA HIS A 102 12.89 2.44 -8.72
C HIS A 102 13.39 1.03 -8.40
N ASP A 103 12.86 0.46 -7.31
CA ASP A 103 13.35 -0.80 -6.77
C ASP A 103 13.04 -1.95 -7.75
N PHE A 104 13.95 -2.93 -7.79
CA PHE A 104 13.86 -4.08 -8.70
C PHE A 104 13.77 -3.72 -10.20
N GLY A 105 14.21 -2.51 -10.56
CA GLY A 105 14.12 -2.00 -11.93
C GLY A 105 12.72 -1.53 -12.33
N GLY A 106 11.76 -1.51 -11.40
CA GLY A 106 10.43 -0.96 -11.59
C GLY A 106 10.30 0.46 -11.06
N ARG A 107 9.10 0.79 -10.59
CA ARG A 107 8.75 2.01 -9.86
C ARG A 107 7.94 1.66 -8.63
N GLY A 108 8.05 2.47 -7.59
CA GLY A 108 7.29 2.29 -6.36
C GLY A 108 7.00 3.59 -5.63
N LEU A 109 5.85 3.69 -4.98
CA LEU A 109 5.52 4.79 -4.09
C LEU A 109 4.67 4.32 -2.92
N TYR A 110 4.66 5.12 -1.86
CA TYR A 110 3.87 4.93 -0.65
C TYR A 110 3.00 6.17 -0.41
N THR A 111 1.77 5.99 0.03
CA THR A 111 0.88 7.06 0.51
C THR A 111 0.06 6.58 1.70
N LEU A 112 -0.69 7.46 2.35
CA LEU A 112 -1.60 7.11 3.43
C LEU A 112 -3.04 7.30 2.98
N ASP A 113 -3.94 6.46 3.50
CA ASP A 113 -5.36 6.74 3.41
C ASP A 113 -5.74 8.05 4.13
N PRO A 114 -6.93 8.62 3.88
CA PRO A 114 -7.35 9.88 4.52
C PRO A 114 -7.33 9.84 6.05
N GLY A 115 -7.54 8.67 6.65
CA GLY A 115 -7.50 8.47 8.10
C GLY A 115 -6.10 8.38 8.71
N GLY A 116 -5.06 8.18 7.88
CA GLY A 116 -3.68 7.97 8.31
C GLY A 116 -3.47 6.64 9.05
N THR A 117 -4.32 5.64 8.79
CA THR A 117 -4.32 4.33 9.45
C THR A 117 -3.91 3.19 8.51
N ILE A 118 -3.81 3.47 7.22
CA ILE A 118 -3.46 2.49 6.20
C ILE A 118 -2.37 3.08 5.32
N MET A 119 -1.20 2.44 5.33
CA MET A 119 -0.16 2.64 4.35
C MET A 119 -0.52 1.89 3.07
N ILE A 120 -0.54 2.61 1.96
CA ILE A 120 -0.82 2.08 0.63
C ILE A 120 0.44 2.20 -0.20
N GLU A 121 0.90 1.07 -0.74
CA GLU A 121 2.04 0.97 -1.63
C GLU A 121 1.59 0.55 -3.04
N PHE A 122 2.15 1.19 -4.06
CA PHE A 122 1.98 0.78 -5.45
C PHE A 122 3.36 0.49 -6.03
N ILE A 123 3.54 -0.70 -6.63
CA ILE A 123 4.78 -1.14 -7.26
C ILE A 123 4.52 -1.66 -8.67
N THR A 124 5.46 -1.47 -9.59
CA THR A 124 5.34 -2.01 -10.98
C THR A 124 6.11 -3.30 -11.19
N THR A 125 7.03 -3.63 -10.28
CA THR A 125 7.78 -4.88 -10.29
C THR A 125 7.63 -5.55 -8.92
N PRO A 126 7.34 -6.87 -8.87
CA PRO A 126 7.33 -7.61 -7.61
C PRO A 126 8.69 -7.52 -6.90
N TYR A 127 8.68 -7.72 -5.58
CA TYR A 127 9.94 -7.86 -4.86
C TYR A 127 10.74 -9.05 -5.40
N GLY A 128 12.03 -8.83 -5.63
CA GLY A 128 12.96 -9.88 -6.02
C GLY A 128 13.45 -10.71 -4.85
N ASP A 129 14.25 -11.74 -5.14
CA ASP A 129 14.78 -12.68 -4.15
C ASP A 129 15.82 -12.07 -3.18
N ILE A 130 16.34 -10.88 -3.50
CA ILE A 130 17.33 -10.14 -2.71
C ILE A 130 16.74 -8.78 -2.35
N PRO A 131 16.83 -8.31 -1.10
CA PRO A 131 16.36 -6.98 -0.74
C PRO A 131 16.93 -5.89 -1.67
N SER A 132 16.11 -4.90 -2.03
CA SER A 132 16.58 -3.76 -2.81
C SER A 132 17.71 -3.05 -2.06
N HIS A 133 18.61 -2.34 -2.77
CA HIS A 133 19.74 -1.63 -2.14
C HIS A 133 19.33 -0.60 -1.05
N ARG A 134 18.02 -0.30 -0.92
CA ARG A 134 17.44 0.54 0.13
C ARG A 134 16.91 -0.23 1.35
N THR A 135 16.66 -1.53 1.24
CA THR A 135 16.12 -2.35 2.36
C THR A 135 17.20 -2.87 3.29
N THR A 136 18.48 -2.61 3.04
CA THR A 136 19.54 -2.88 4.00
C THR A 136 19.58 -1.76 5.04
N PRO A 137 19.11 -1.96 6.28
CA PRO A 137 19.51 -1.05 7.35
C PRO A 137 21.04 -1.08 7.43
N ALA A 138 21.67 0.07 7.65
CA ALA A 138 23.13 0.22 7.74
C ALA A 138 23.82 -0.68 8.79
N SER A 139 23.08 -1.50 9.53
CA SER A 139 23.55 -2.41 10.57
C SER A 139 23.87 -3.84 10.11
N TYR A 140 23.68 -4.18 8.82
CA TYR A 140 23.96 -5.55 8.31
C TYR A 140 25.24 -5.66 7.47
N THR A 141 26.24 -4.83 7.70
CA THR A 141 27.63 -5.20 7.37
C THR A 141 28.18 -6.04 8.53
N SER A 142 27.89 -7.34 8.53
CA SER A 142 28.69 -8.26 9.33
C SER A 142 30.08 -8.29 8.73
N ASP A 143 31.03 -7.69 9.43
CA ASP A 143 32.45 -8.00 9.33
C ASP A 143 32.58 -9.52 9.41
N ASN A 144 32.77 -10.16 8.26
CA ASN A 144 33.26 -11.53 8.19
C ASN A 144 34.76 -11.45 7.92
N THR A 145 35.51 -10.94 8.90
CA THR A 145 36.92 -11.24 9.00
C THR A 145 37.03 -12.71 9.40
N ALA A 146 37.27 -13.54 8.38
CA ALA A 146 37.73 -14.90 8.57
C ALA A 146 38.97 -14.87 9.45
N HIS A 147 38.88 -15.52 10.61
CA HIS A 147 40.04 -15.96 11.36
C HIS A 147 40.61 -17.19 10.64
N GLU A 148 41.77 -17.02 10.00
CA GLU A 148 42.80 -18.07 9.88
C GLU A 148 43.71 -18.03 11.12
#